data_AF-G0M1U4-F1
#
_entry.id   AF-G0M1U4-F1
#
_cell.length_a   1.000
_cell.length_b   1.000
_cell.length_c   1.000
_cell.angle_alpha   90.00
_cell.angle_beta   90.00
_cell.angle_gamma   90.00
#
_symmetry.space_group_name_H-M   'P 1'
#
loop_
_entity.id
_entity.type
_entity.pdbx_description
1 polymer ?
#
loop_
_entity_poly.entity_id
_entity_poly.type
_entity_poly.pdbx_seq_one_letter_code
_entity_poly.pdbx_strand_id
1 'polypeptide(L)'
;MKKKGLLGLIALVGLLGVGLGVLSPALTKDRGDEFAMALDNVNPMVAETTVYGLTNQPIDHHLGQMGEDVYTYRLRTSDGQGKRRWLTFTADHRLKQRHYLKIDTKGQNVNSWEAVTVSAVPQRARQALKS
;
A
#
# COMPACT_ATOMS: atom_id res chain seq x y z
N MET A 1 0.60 -8.17 -41.61
CA MET A 1 1.57 -7.11 -41.22
C MET A 1 2.99 -7.56 -41.56
N LYS A 2 3.84 -6.71 -42.16
CA LYS A 2 5.26 -7.04 -42.42
C LYS A 2 5.98 -7.26 -41.07
N LYS A 3 6.88 -8.24 -40.97
CA LYS A 3 7.61 -8.59 -39.72
C LYS A 3 8.20 -7.37 -38.98
N LYS A 4 8.67 -6.35 -39.72
CA LYS A 4 9.19 -5.07 -39.17
C LYS A 4 8.13 -4.25 -38.43
N GLY A 5 6.88 -4.25 -38.90
CA GLY A 5 5.77 -3.55 -38.23
C GLY A 5 5.33 -4.25 -36.94
N LEU A 6 5.40 -5.59 -36.90
CA LEU A 6 5.13 -6.35 -35.67
C LEU A 6 6.20 -6.10 -34.60
N LEU A 7 7.48 -6.10 -34.98
CA LEU A 7 8.59 -5.79 -34.06
C LEU A 7 8.49 -4.36 -33.50
N GLY A 8 8.16 -3.38 -34.35
CA GLY A 8 7.94 -2.00 -33.89
C GLY A 8 6.78 -1.90 -32.90
N LEU A 9 5.69 -2.63 -33.11
CA LEU A 9 4.56 -2.65 -32.18
C LEU A 9 4.93 -3.29 -30.84
N ILE A 10 5.66 -4.41 -30.85
CA ILE A 10 6.14 -5.06 -29.61
C ILE A 10 7.06 -4.12 -28.81
N ALA A 11 8.00 -3.45 -29.49
CA ALA A 11 8.89 -2.49 -28.84
C ALA A 11 8.10 -1.31 -28.22
N LEU A 12 7.10 -0.78 -28.94
CA LEU A 12 6.26 0.30 -28.44
C LEU A 12 5.46 -0.14 -27.21
N VAL A 13 4.81 -1.30 -27.25
CA VAL A 13 4.06 -1.85 -26.10
C VAL A 13 4.99 -2.11 -24.92
N GLY A 14 6.20 -2.62 -25.16
CA GLY A 14 7.22 -2.81 -24.13
C GLY A 14 7.61 -1.49 -23.47
N LEU A 15 7.89 -0.45 -24.25
CA LEU A 15 8.24 0.89 -23.74
C LEU A 15 7.09 1.51 -22.93
N LEU A 16 5.85 1.37 -23.41
CA LEU A 16 4.67 1.83 -22.67
C LEU A 16 4.49 1.08 -21.36
N GLY A 17 4.69 -0.25 -21.36
CA GLY A 17 4.63 -1.08 -20.17
C GLY A 17 5.69 -0.68 -19.13
N VAL A 18 6.93 -0.46 -19.56
CA VAL A 18 8.00 0.05 -18.68
C VAL A 18 7.68 1.44 -18.15
N GLY A 19 7.22 2.36 -19.01
CA GLY A 19 6.85 3.71 -18.62
C GLY A 19 5.73 3.72 -17.58
N LEU A 20 4.66 2.94 -17.80
CA LEU A 20 3.59 2.76 -16.83
C LEU A 20 4.08 2.13 -15.53
N GLY A 21 4.99 1.14 -15.61
CA GLY A 21 5.60 0.51 -14.44
C GLY A 21 6.36 1.49 -13.55
N VAL A 22 7.16 2.38 -14.13
CA VAL A 22 7.91 3.39 -13.36
C VAL A 22 6.97 4.44 -12.76
N LEU A 23 5.91 4.82 -13.48
CA LEU A 23 4.99 5.88 -13.07
C LEU A 23 3.88 5.42 -12.12
N SER A 24 3.58 4.11 -12.07
CA SER A 24 2.46 3.60 -11.26
C SER A 24 2.48 4.04 -9.80
N PRO A 25 3.63 4.04 -9.07
CA PRO A 25 3.64 4.45 -7.66
C PRO A 25 3.20 5.90 -7.43
N ALA A 26 3.41 6.78 -8.41
CA ALA A 26 2.95 8.15 -8.34
C ALA A 26 1.44 8.26 -8.59
N LEU A 27 0.88 7.38 -9.42
CA LEU A 27 -0.55 7.33 -9.75
C LEU A 27 -1.39 6.66 -8.66
N THR A 28 -0.82 5.68 -7.94
CA THR A 28 -1.49 4.93 -6.89
C THR A 28 -1.34 5.56 -5.51
N LYS A 29 -0.30 6.39 -5.30
CA LYS A 29 -0.01 7.02 -4.00
C LYS A 29 -1.26 7.57 -3.30
N ASP A 30 -1.41 7.18 -2.03
CA ASP A 30 -2.47 7.63 -1.11
C ASP A 30 -3.91 7.18 -1.47
N ARG A 31 -4.05 6.36 -2.52
CA ARG A 31 -5.32 5.72 -2.92
C ARG A 31 -5.53 4.38 -2.22
N GLY A 32 -6.78 4.09 -1.88
CA GLY A 32 -7.18 2.86 -1.19
C GLY A 32 -8.10 1.95 -1.99
N ASP A 33 -8.27 2.23 -3.29
CA ASP A 33 -9.12 1.43 -4.16
C ASP A 33 -8.40 0.15 -4.64
N GLU A 34 -9.20 -0.87 -4.97
CA GLU A 34 -8.71 -2.18 -5.42
C GLU A 34 -7.80 -2.09 -6.64
N PHE A 35 -8.07 -1.15 -7.56
CA PHE A 35 -7.22 -0.96 -8.73
C PHE A 35 -5.81 -0.50 -8.34
N ALA A 36 -5.69 0.48 -7.43
CA ALA A 36 -4.39 0.94 -6.95
C ALA A 36 -3.61 -0.19 -6.25
N MET A 37 -4.29 -0.98 -5.41
CA MET A 37 -3.67 -2.13 -4.73
C MET A 37 -3.22 -3.21 -5.74
N ALA A 38 -4.09 -3.59 -6.68
CA ALA A 38 -3.79 -4.59 -7.70
C ALA A 38 -2.63 -4.14 -8.61
N LEU A 39 -2.65 -2.89 -9.05
CA LEU A 39 -1.61 -2.33 -9.92
C LEU A 39 -0.23 -2.36 -9.25
N ASP A 40 -0.14 -1.95 -7.99
CA ASP A 40 1.13 -2.00 -7.26
C ASP A 40 1.56 -3.44 -6.94
N ASN A 41 0.62 -4.35 -6.66
CA ASN A 41 0.92 -5.74 -6.37
C ASN A 41 1.58 -6.46 -7.56
N VAL A 42 1.06 -6.26 -8.78
CA VAL A 42 1.57 -6.95 -9.98
C VAL A 42 2.79 -6.27 -10.60
N ASN A 43 3.05 -5.00 -10.27
CA ASN A 43 4.14 -4.25 -10.88
C ASN A 43 5.52 -4.66 -10.30
N PRO A 44 6.45 -5.19 -11.10
CA PRO A 44 7.78 -5.60 -10.63
C PRO A 44 8.70 -4.43 -10.24
N MET A 45 8.38 -3.20 -10.66
CA MET A 45 9.15 -2.00 -10.33
C MET A 45 8.78 -1.41 -8.96
N VAL A 46 7.72 -1.91 -8.33
CA VAL A 46 7.33 -1.52 -6.97
C VAL A 46 7.98 -2.47 -5.99
N ALA A 47 8.83 -1.94 -5.11
CA ALA A 47 9.46 -2.75 -4.06
C ALA A 47 8.50 -3.01 -2.90
N GLU A 48 8.69 -4.16 -2.26
CA GLU A 48 8.13 -4.38 -0.92
C GLU A 48 8.85 -3.50 0.09
N THR A 49 8.08 -2.86 0.96
CA THR A 49 8.57 -1.90 1.95
C THR A 49 7.75 -1.99 3.23
N THR A 50 8.43 -1.73 4.34
CA THR A 50 7.79 -1.60 5.66
C THR A 50 7.45 -0.14 5.94
N VAL A 51 6.22 0.10 6.40
CA VAL A 51 5.79 1.38 6.95
C VAL A 51 5.15 1.20 8.32
N TYR A 52 5.05 2.30 9.06
CA TYR A 52 4.51 2.31 10.41
C TYR A 52 3.30 3.24 10.49
N GLY A 53 2.27 2.85 11.22
CA GLY A 53 1.06 3.64 11.42
C GLY A 53 0.59 3.60 12.87
N LEU A 54 -0.21 4.59 13.27
CA LEU A 54 -0.93 4.56 14.53
C LEU A 54 -2.40 4.22 14.24
N THR A 55 -2.92 3.16 14.86
CA THR A 55 -4.29 2.72 14.67
C THR A 55 -5.30 3.77 15.15
N ASN A 56 -6.40 3.90 14.41
CA ASN A 56 -7.51 4.81 14.69
C ASN A 56 -8.85 4.03 14.65
N GLN A 57 -9.97 4.74 14.54
CA GLN A 57 -11.27 4.11 14.30
C GLN A 57 -11.36 3.64 12.84
N PRO A 58 -12.00 2.47 12.57
CA PRO A 58 -12.27 2.07 11.20
C PRO A 58 -13.16 3.09 10.52
N ILE A 59 -12.96 3.27 9.21
CA ILE A 59 -13.76 4.17 8.37
C ILE A 59 -15.00 3.49 7.78
N ASP A 60 -15.02 2.16 7.80
CA ASP A 60 -16.14 1.32 7.35
C ASP A 60 -16.13 -0.04 8.07
N HIS A 61 -17.29 -0.68 8.14
CA HIS A 61 -17.48 -2.03 8.68
C HIS A 61 -18.63 -2.72 7.95
N HIS A 62 -18.39 -3.95 7.49
CA HIS A 62 -19.38 -4.79 6.84
C HIS A 62 -19.12 -6.27 7.15
N LEU A 63 -20.06 -7.14 6.77
CA LEU A 63 -19.85 -8.59 6.80
C LEU A 63 -19.26 -9.06 5.47
N GLY A 64 -18.23 -9.89 5.54
CA GLY A 64 -17.63 -10.55 4.39
C GLY A 64 -18.51 -11.66 3.83
N GLN A 65 -18.00 -12.34 2.80
CA GLN A 65 -18.78 -13.35 2.07
C GLN A 65 -19.16 -14.56 2.93
N MET A 66 -18.36 -14.86 3.97
CA MET A 66 -18.59 -15.96 4.89
C MET A 66 -19.22 -15.49 6.22
N GLY A 67 -19.69 -14.23 6.29
CA GLY A 67 -20.30 -13.66 7.48
C GLY A 67 -19.32 -13.18 8.55
N GLU A 68 -18.01 -13.12 8.22
CA GLU A 68 -16.97 -12.57 9.07
C GLU A 68 -17.03 -11.04 9.12
N ASP A 69 -16.67 -10.43 10.25
CA ASP A 69 -16.53 -8.97 10.32
C ASP A 69 -15.35 -8.50 9.46
N VAL A 70 -15.55 -7.45 8.69
CA VAL A 70 -14.51 -6.79 7.90
C VAL A 70 -14.48 -5.30 8.25
N TYR A 71 -13.39 -4.85 8.85
CA TYR A 71 -13.18 -3.46 9.23
C TYR A 71 -12.20 -2.78 8.29
N THR A 72 -12.59 -1.69 7.64
CA THR A 72 -11.71 -0.93 6.77
C THR A 72 -11.04 0.19 7.55
N TYR A 73 -9.71 0.26 7.47
CA TYR A 73 -8.90 1.30 8.08
C TYR A 73 -8.24 2.17 7.03
N ARG A 74 -8.18 3.47 7.28
CA ARG A 74 -7.33 4.40 6.54
C ARG A 74 -6.36 5.07 7.50
N LEU A 75 -5.10 4.71 7.41
CA LEU A 75 -4.04 5.15 8.32
C LEU A 75 -3.07 6.09 7.62
N ARG A 76 -2.69 7.16 8.31
CA ARG A 76 -1.48 7.90 7.95
C ARG A 76 -0.30 7.06 8.40
N THR A 77 0.57 6.73 7.46
CA THR A 77 1.75 5.90 7.69
C THR A 77 3.02 6.66 7.38
N SER A 78 4.13 6.19 7.94
CA SER A 78 5.46 6.70 7.66
C SER A 78 6.44 5.54 7.48
N ASP A 79 7.30 5.63 6.47
CA ASP A 79 8.46 4.74 6.39
C ASP A 79 9.49 5.06 7.48
N GLY A 80 10.55 4.23 7.57
CA GLY A 80 11.63 4.42 8.54
C GLY A 80 12.41 5.74 8.39
N GLN A 81 12.28 6.44 7.25
CA GLN A 81 12.90 7.73 6.99
C GLN A 81 11.99 8.92 7.31
N GLY A 82 10.73 8.69 7.66
CA GLY A 82 9.77 9.76 7.96
C GLY A 82 8.89 10.16 6.77
N LYS A 83 8.98 9.47 5.63
CA LYS A 83 8.17 9.79 4.44
C LYS A 83 6.74 9.29 4.65
N ARG A 84 5.78 10.20 4.51
CA ARG A 84 4.36 9.95 4.79
C ARG A 84 3.55 9.52 3.57
N ARG A 85 2.59 8.64 3.79
CA ARG A 85 1.52 8.30 2.84
C ARG A 85 0.28 7.79 3.56
N TRP A 86 -0.84 7.80 2.87
CA TRP A 86 -2.04 7.10 3.31
C TRP A 86 -2.03 5.66 2.82
N LEU A 87 -2.39 4.73 3.71
CA LEU A 87 -2.71 3.35 3.35
C LEU A 87 -4.11 3.03 3.81
N THR A 88 -4.81 2.26 2.98
CA THR A 88 -6.13 1.70 3.29
C THR A 88 -6.01 0.19 3.26
N PHE A 89 -6.56 -0.49 4.26
CA PHE A 89 -6.57 -1.95 4.34
C PHE A 89 -7.72 -2.44 5.21
N THR A 90 -8.04 -3.72 5.11
CA THR A 90 -9.06 -4.38 5.92
C THR A 90 -8.43 -5.23 7.03
N ALA A 91 -9.17 -5.41 8.11
CA ALA A 91 -8.87 -6.37 9.17
C ALA A 91 -10.13 -7.17 9.52
N ASP A 92 -9.97 -8.44 9.87
CA ASP A 92 -11.03 -9.37 10.28
C ASP A 92 -11.51 -9.15 11.73
N HIS A 93 -10.93 -8.17 12.42
CA HIS A 93 -11.32 -7.76 13.75
C HIS A 93 -11.01 -6.29 13.99
N ARG A 94 -11.66 -5.71 15.00
CA ARG A 94 -11.44 -4.31 15.38
C ARG A 94 -10.07 -4.15 16.05
N LEU A 95 -9.22 -3.33 15.46
CA LEU A 95 -7.91 -3.00 16.00
C LEU A 95 -8.02 -2.14 17.27
N LYS A 96 -7.15 -2.41 18.26
CA LYS A 96 -6.97 -1.54 19.42
C LYS A 96 -6.47 -0.18 18.95
N GLN A 97 -7.13 0.91 19.38
CA GLN A 97 -6.79 2.26 18.97
C GLN A 97 -5.49 2.75 19.63
N ARG A 98 -4.80 3.69 18.98
CA ARG A 98 -3.56 4.32 19.49
C ARG A 98 -2.42 3.32 19.75
N HIS A 99 -2.40 2.22 19.00
CA HIS A 99 -1.30 1.27 18.96
C HIS A 99 -0.52 1.41 17.66
N TYR A 100 0.78 1.13 17.71
CA TYR A 100 1.60 1.13 16.49
C TYR A 100 1.42 -0.18 15.74
N LEU A 101 1.31 -0.07 14.42
CA LEU A 101 1.49 -1.18 13.50
C LEU A 101 2.80 -1.05 12.77
N LYS A 102 3.46 -2.19 12.54
CA LYS A 102 4.42 -2.38 11.47
C LYS A 102 3.67 -3.06 10.33
N ILE A 103 3.71 -2.48 9.14
CA ILE A 103 2.91 -2.88 7.98
C ILE A 103 3.86 -3.14 6.82
N ASP A 104 3.87 -4.37 6.33
CA ASP A 104 4.64 -4.76 5.15
C ASP A 104 3.75 -4.65 3.91
N THR A 105 4.25 -3.96 2.89
CA THR A 105 3.43 -3.48 1.76
C THR A 105 4.20 -3.50 0.46
N LYS A 106 3.48 -3.64 -0.66
CA LYS A 106 3.99 -3.33 -2.00
C LYS A 106 3.18 -2.18 -2.57
N GLY A 107 3.75 -0.98 -2.57
CA GLY A 107 2.99 0.23 -2.91
C GLY A 107 1.79 0.40 -1.98
N GLN A 108 0.58 0.53 -2.52
CA GLN A 108 -0.67 0.60 -1.75
C GLN A 108 -1.21 -0.76 -1.30
N ASN A 109 -0.67 -1.88 -1.80
CA ASN A 109 -1.07 -3.22 -1.39
C ASN A 109 -0.47 -3.57 -0.02
N VAL A 110 -1.32 -3.87 0.97
CA VAL A 110 -0.86 -4.36 2.28
C VAL A 110 -0.73 -5.88 2.22
N ASN A 111 0.49 -6.38 2.48
CA ASN A 111 0.78 -7.81 2.50
C ASN A 111 0.50 -8.40 3.89
N SER A 112 0.93 -7.71 4.94
CA SER A 112 0.74 -8.10 6.32
C SER A 112 0.89 -6.90 7.26
N TRP A 113 0.44 -7.07 8.49
CA TRP A 113 0.67 -6.11 9.55
C TRP A 113 0.78 -6.83 10.90
N GLU A 114 1.52 -6.23 11.81
CA GLU A 114 1.65 -6.70 13.20
C GLU A 114 1.62 -5.52 14.17
N ALA A 115 1.02 -5.73 15.33
CA ALA A 115 1.06 -4.75 16.41
C ALA A 115 2.46 -4.72 17.03
N VAL A 116 3.05 -3.54 17.15
CA VAL A 116 4.42 -3.37 17.69
C VAL A 116 4.47 -2.36 18.82
N THR A 117 5.48 -2.47 19.68
CA THR A 117 5.74 -1.46 20.71
C THR A 117 6.39 -0.22 20.10
N VAL A 118 6.33 0.91 20.82
CA VAL A 118 6.97 2.17 20.40
C VAL A 118 8.46 2.02 20.11
N SER A 119 9.15 1.11 20.83
CA SER A 119 10.59 0.88 20.67
C SER A 119 10.96 0.32 19.29
N ALA A 120 10.06 -0.47 18.68
CA ALA A 120 10.25 -1.08 17.37
C ALA A 120 9.97 -0.11 16.19
N VAL A 121 9.40 1.06 16.46
CA VAL A 121 9.10 2.07 15.43
C VAL A 121 10.29 3.02 15.28
N PRO A 122 10.87 3.21 14.08
CA PRO A 122 11.99 4.12 13.87
C PRO A 122 11.70 5.55 14.34
N GLN A 123 12.70 6.23 14.90
CA GLN A 123 12.52 7.57 15.47
C GLN A 123 11.92 8.59 14.49
N ARG A 124 12.39 8.60 13.23
CA ARG A 124 11.86 9.50 12.19
C ARG A 124 10.41 9.18 11.86
N ALA A 125 10.05 7.90 11.78
CA ALA A 125 8.66 7.48 11.60
C ALA A 125 7.76 7.95 12.76
N ARG A 126 8.21 7.74 14.01
CA ARG A 126 7.47 8.21 15.20
C ARG A 126 7.27 9.72 15.20
N GLN A 127 8.28 10.49 14.83
CA GLN A 127 8.19 11.95 14.75
C GLN A 127 7.18 12.38 13.68
N ALA A 128 7.24 11.76 12.49
CA ALA A 128 6.33 12.06 11.39
C ALA A 128 4.85 11.73 11.70
N LEU A 129 4.60 10.74 12.56
CA LEU A 129 3.25 10.33 12.98
C LEU A 129 2.68 11.18 14.13
N LYS A 130 3.50 11.97 14.83
CA LYS A 130 3.07 12.90 15.90
C LYS A 130 2.67 14.29 15.37
N SER A 131 3.08 14.62 14.13
CA SER A 131 2.86 15.92 13.46
C SER A 131 1.69 15.89 12.49
#